data_AF-A0A8S9SHV5-F1
#
_entry.id   AF-A0A8S9SHV5-F1
#
_cell.length_a   1.000
_cell.length_b   1.000
_cell.length_c   1.000
_cell.angle_alpha   90.00
_cell.angle_beta   90.00
_cell.angle_gamma   90.00
#
_symmetry.space_group_name_H-M   'P 1'
#
loop_
_entity.id
_entity.type
_entity.pdbx_description
1 polymer ?
#
loop_
_entity_poly.entity_id
_entity_poly.type
_entity_poly.pdbx_seq_one_letter_code
_entity_poly.pdbx_strand_id
1 'polypeptide(L)'
;MPLVRILEVELYPTLLSKARSFGLSDEWIQILVKKDPVRRQVLRVKGCLAGSKAENLLEQGDMVLAVNKMPVTCYNDIEAACRTLDTGSHSDENLNLTILRQGREMELVVGTDKRDGNGTTRTINWCGCVVQDPHSAVRALGFLPEEGHGVYVTRWCHGSPAHRYGLYALQWIVEVNGKKTPDLNAFADATKELEHGQFVRIRTVHLNGKPQVLTLKQDLHYWPTWELRFDPETALWRRNILKALK
;
A
#
# COMPACT_ATOMS: atom_id res chain seq x y z
N MET A 1 -14.56 1.78 13.56
CA MET A 1 -14.86 1.63 12.12
C MET A 1 -14.90 0.14 11.76
N PRO A 2 -15.72 -0.29 10.79
CA PRO A 2 -15.70 -1.69 10.34
C PRO A 2 -14.37 -2.03 9.67
N LEU A 3 -13.86 -3.23 9.96
CA LEU A 3 -12.77 -3.83 9.22
C LEU A 3 -13.34 -4.57 8.02
N VAL A 4 -12.72 -4.43 6.86
CA VAL A 4 -13.12 -5.08 5.61
C VAL A 4 -11.96 -5.94 5.12
N ARG A 5 -12.28 -7.17 4.73
CA ARG A 5 -11.33 -8.04 4.02
C ARG A 5 -11.28 -7.69 2.55
N ILE A 6 -10.07 -7.54 2.02
CA ILE A 6 -9.81 -7.25 0.62
C ILE A 6 -8.63 -8.10 0.12
N LEU A 7 -8.60 -8.38 -1.18
CA LEU A 7 -7.52 -9.14 -1.82
C LEU A 7 -6.27 -8.28 -2.09
N GLU A 8 -6.39 -6.95 -2.06
CA GLU A 8 -5.30 -6.00 -2.36
C GLU A 8 -4.67 -6.16 -3.76
N VAL A 9 -5.54 -6.38 -4.76
CA VAL A 9 -5.15 -6.50 -6.18
C VAL A 9 -5.90 -5.44 -7.00
N GLU A 10 -5.16 -4.71 -7.84
CA GLU A 10 -5.75 -3.85 -8.85
C GLU A 10 -6.17 -4.70 -10.05
N LEU A 11 -7.47 -4.78 -10.29
CA LEU A 11 -8.04 -5.49 -11.43
C LEU A 11 -8.51 -4.49 -12.48
N TYR A 12 -8.74 -4.96 -13.71
CA TYR A 12 -9.44 -4.21 -14.74
C TYR A 12 -10.27 -5.15 -15.62
N PRO A 13 -11.46 -4.72 -16.07
CA PRO A 13 -12.31 -5.55 -16.92
C PRO A 13 -11.72 -5.71 -18.33
N THR A 14 -11.82 -6.92 -18.87
CA THR A 14 -11.45 -7.25 -20.26
C THR A 14 -12.60 -8.01 -20.91
N LEU A 15 -13.02 -7.57 -22.10
CA LEU A 15 -14.08 -8.23 -22.87
C LEU A 15 -13.69 -9.67 -23.24
N LEU A 16 -14.65 -10.60 -23.22
CA LEU A 16 -14.40 -12.01 -23.54
C LEU A 16 -13.88 -12.23 -24.97
N SER A 17 -14.30 -11.40 -25.93
CA SER A 17 -13.78 -11.43 -27.31
C SER A 17 -12.26 -11.20 -27.36
N LYS A 18 -11.75 -10.30 -26.51
CA LYS A 18 -10.32 -10.04 -26.34
C LYS A 18 -9.65 -11.08 -25.45
N ALA A 19 -10.35 -11.59 -24.45
CA ALA A 19 -9.82 -12.65 -23.58
C ALA A 19 -9.50 -13.92 -24.36
N ARG A 20 -10.30 -14.25 -25.40
CA ARG A 20 -10.07 -15.38 -26.30
C ARG A 20 -8.70 -15.34 -26.97
N SER A 21 -8.21 -14.16 -27.37
CA SER A 21 -6.88 -14.03 -28.00
C SER A 21 -5.72 -14.30 -27.03
N PHE A 22 -5.99 -14.35 -25.73
CA PHE A 22 -5.00 -14.69 -24.69
C PHE A 22 -5.10 -16.16 -24.24
N GLY A 23 -5.88 -16.99 -24.94
CA GLY A 23 -5.99 -18.43 -24.66
C GLY A 23 -7.11 -18.81 -23.68
N LEU A 24 -8.09 -17.93 -23.44
CA LEU A 24 -9.27 -18.30 -22.67
C LEU A 24 -10.09 -19.37 -23.43
N SER A 25 -10.39 -20.48 -22.77
CA SER A 25 -11.12 -21.60 -23.39
C SER A 25 -12.57 -21.21 -23.71
N ASP A 26 -13.13 -21.85 -24.75
CA ASP A 26 -14.53 -21.64 -25.12
C ASP A 26 -15.49 -22.10 -24.00
N GLU A 27 -15.09 -23.09 -23.19
CA GLU A 27 -15.83 -23.53 -21.99
C GLU A 27 -15.99 -22.39 -20.97
N TRP A 28 -14.88 -21.72 -20.62
CA TRP A 28 -14.92 -20.59 -19.69
C TRP A 28 -15.70 -19.41 -20.25
N ILE A 29 -15.62 -19.16 -21.56
CA ILE A 29 -16.43 -18.12 -22.21
C ILE A 29 -17.92 -18.40 -21.99
N GLN A 30 -18.39 -19.63 -22.19
CA GLN A 30 -19.80 -19.98 -21.95
C GLN A 30 -20.20 -19.82 -20.49
N ILE A 31 -19.34 -20.23 -19.55
CA ILE A 31 -19.58 -20.08 -18.11
C ILE A 31 -19.73 -18.60 -17.73
N LEU A 32 -18.81 -17.74 -18.19
CA LEU A 32 -18.81 -16.32 -17.86
C LEU A 32 -19.96 -15.56 -18.54
N VAL A 33 -20.31 -15.90 -19.79
CA VAL A 33 -21.49 -15.33 -20.48
C VAL A 33 -22.79 -15.71 -19.77
N LYS A 34 -22.89 -16.95 -19.27
CA LYS A 34 -24.07 -17.39 -18.51
C LYS A 34 -24.21 -16.67 -17.18
N LYS A 35 -23.08 -16.38 -16.50
CA LYS A 35 -23.05 -15.66 -15.22
C LYS A 35 -23.38 -14.16 -15.37
N ASP A 36 -22.84 -13.50 -16.39
CA ASP A 36 -23.13 -12.09 -16.69
C ASP A 36 -23.34 -11.87 -18.20
N PRO A 37 -24.59 -12.05 -18.70
CA PRO A 37 -24.87 -11.96 -20.13
C PRO A 37 -24.79 -10.53 -20.69
N VAL A 38 -24.76 -9.52 -19.80
CA VAL A 38 -24.75 -8.10 -20.16
C VAL A 38 -23.31 -7.62 -20.32
N ARG A 39 -22.45 -7.79 -19.31
CA ARG A 39 -21.08 -7.26 -19.34
C ARG A 39 -20.13 -8.10 -20.18
N ARG A 40 -20.29 -9.43 -20.19
CA ARG A 40 -19.46 -10.37 -20.97
C ARG A 40 -17.97 -10.06 -20.85
N GLN A 41 -17.47 -10.04 -19.62
CA GLN A 41 -16.11 -9.64 -19.29
C GLN A 41 -15.46 -10.65 -18.32
N VAL A 42 -14.14 -10.61 -18.28
CA VAL A 42 -13.29 -11.27 -17.28
C VAL A 42 -12.40 -10.21 -16.63
N LEU A 43 -12.05 -10.38 -15.36
CA LEU A 43 -11.18 -9.47 -14.64
C LEU A 43 -9.72 -9.86 -14.85
N ARG A 44 -8.90 -8.89 -15.24
CA ARG A 44 -7.45 -9.05 -15.39
C ARG A 44 -6.69 -8.33 -14.29
N VAL A 45 -5.61 -8.93 -13.83
CA VAL A 45 -4.69 -8.33 -12.87
C VAL A 45 -3.88 -7.23 -13.55
N LYS A 46 -4.00 -5.99 -13.07
CA LYS A 46 -3.14 -4.87 -13.45
C LYS A 46 -1.86 -4.86 -12.62
N GLY A 47 -1.98 -5.13 -11.32
CA GLY A 47 -0.88 -5.22 -10.37
C GLY A 47 -1.40 -5.54 -8.97
N CYS A 48 -0.49 -5.92 -8.09
CA CYS A 48 -0.77 -6.17 -6.68
C CYS A 48 -0.25 -5.01 -5.84
N LEU A 49 -0.91 -4.69 -4.74
CA LEU A 49 -0.37 -3.70 -3.80
C LEU A 49 0.86 -4.29 -3.12
N ALA A 50 1.92 -3.50 -3.00
CA ALA A 50 3.16 -3.93 -2.38
C ALA A 50 2.97 -4.24 -0.89
N GLY A 51 3.59 -5.31 -0.41
CA GLY A 51 3.44 -5.88 0.92
C GLY A 51 2.08 -6.56 1.17
N SER A 52 1.27 -6.79 0.14
CA SER A 52 0.01 -7.55 0.27
C SER A 52 0.27 -9.06 0.24
N LYS A 53 -0.70 -9.84 0.74
CA LYS A 53 -0.64 -11.31 0.65
C LYS A 53 -0.75 -11.85 -0.79
N ALA A 54 -1.12 -11.00 -1.76
CA ALA A 54 -1.26 -11.34 -3.17
C ALA A 54 -0.02 -11.03 -4.03
N GLU A 55 0.91 -10.20 -3.54
CA GLU A 55 2.01 -9.61 -4.33
C GLU A 55 2.88 -10.63 -5.08
N ASN A 56 3.20 -11.76 -4.45
CA ASN A 56 4.09 -12.78 -5.02
C ASN A 56 3.34 -13.98 -5.62
N LEU A 57 2.01 -13.95 -5.65
CA LEU A 57 1.17 -15.06 -6.11
C LEU A 57 0.51 -14.75 -7.45
N LEU A 58 0.00 -13.53 -7.60
CA LEU A 58 -0.66 -13.06 -8.81
C LEU A 58 0.29 -12.20 -9.64
N GLU A 59 0.27 -12.40 -10.95
CA GLU A 59 1.12 -11.68 -11.90
C GLU A 59 0.28 -10.75 -12.78
N GLN A 60 0.94 -9.71 -13.31
CA GLN A 60 0.30 -8.80 -14.25
C GLN A 60 -0.20 -9.56 -15.48
N GLY A 61 -1.48 -9.36 -15.80
CA GLY A 61 -2.13 -9.91 -16.97
C GLY A 61 -2.90 -11.21 -16.73
N ASP A 62 -2.74 -11.84 -15.55
CA ASP A 62 -3.55 -12.98 -15.12
C ASP A 62 -5.04 -12.67 -15.23
N MET A 63 -5.84 -13.64 -15.68
CA MET A 63 -7.30 -13.52 -15.67
C MET A 63 -7.86 -14.29 -14.49
N VAL A 64 -8.68 -13.63 -13.66
CA VAL A 64 -9.39 -14.30 -12.57
C VAL A 64 -10.70 -14.87 -13.12
N LEU A 65 -10.81 -16.20 -13.12
CA LEU A 65 -11.96 -16.93 -13.67
C LEU A 65 -12.98 -17.28 -12.60
N ALA A 66 -12.51 -17.77 -11.46
CA ALA A 66 -13.34 -18.15 -10.33
C ALA A 66 -12.65 -17.90 -8.99
N VAL A 67 -13.47 -17.74 -7.95
CA VAL A 67 -13.05 -17.68 -6.55
C VAL A 67 -13.86 -18.71 -5.79
N ASN A 68 -13.19 -19.59 -5.04
CA ASN A 68 -13.79 -20.71 -4.34
C ASN A 68 -14.72 -21.55 -5.24
N LYS A 69 -14.26 -21.83 -6.47
CA LYS A 69 -15.00 -22.55 -7.53
C LYS A 69 -16.25 -21.83 -8.06
N MET A 70 -16.50 -20.59 -7.63
CA MET A 70 -17.60 -19.75 -8.13
C MET A 70 -17.08 -18.78 -9.21
N PRO A 71 -17.63 -18.79 -10.44
CA PRO A 71 -17.21 -17.87 -11.49
C PRO A 71 -17.38 -16.39 -11.11
N VAL A 72 -16.37 -15.58 -11.43
CA VAL A 72 -16.37 -14.14 -11.13
C VAL A 72 -16.29 -13.31 -12.41
N THR A 73 -17.10 -12.25 -12.49
CA THR A 73 -17.13 -11.35 -13.66
C THR A 73 -16.98 -9.88 -13.27
N CYS A 74 -17.19 -9.53 -12.00
CA CYS A 74 -17.11 -8.16 -11.51
C CYS A 74 -16.49 -8.06 -10.11
N TYR A 75 -16.06 -6.86 -9.73
CA TYR A 75 -15.44 -6.60 -8.42
C TYR A 75 -16.36 -7.02 -7.27
N ASN A 76 -17.67 -6.84 -7.41
CA ASN A 76 -18.63 -7.24 -6.40
C ASN A 76 -18.61 -8.76 -6.11
N ASP A 77 -18.32 -9.60 -7.10
CA ASP A 77 -18.22 -11.05 -6.88
C ASP A 77 -17.00 -11.36 -5.99
N ILE A 78 -15.87 -10.68 -6.22
CA ILE A 78 -14.64 -10.84 -5.43
C ILE A 78 -14.82 -10.30 -4.01
N GLU A 79 -15.44 -9.13 -3.86
CA GLU A 79 -15.76 -8.57 -2.55
C GLU A 79 -16.73 -9.46 -1.77
N ALA A 80 -17.73 -10.04 -2.45
CA ALA A 80 -18.64 -10.99 -1.82
C ALA A 80 -17.90 -12.23 -1.34
N ALA A 81 -16.97 -12.77 -2.14
CA ALA A 81 -16.12 -13.88 -1.73
C ALA A 81 -15.25 -13.53 -0.51
N CYS A 82 -14.65 -12.33 -0.48
CA CYS A 82 -13.89 -11.86 0.69
C CYS A 82 -14.76 -11.77 1.95
N ARG A 83 -16.00 -11.25 1.82
CA ARG A 83 -16.96 -11.13 2.93
C ARG A 83 -17.40 -12.48 3.51
N THR A 84 -17.48 -13.54 2.68
CA THR A 84 -17.86 -14.88 3.18
C THR A 84 -16.85 -15.43 4.20
N LEU A 85 -15.58 -15.01 4.11
CA LEU A 85 -14.54 -15.39 5.08
C LEU A 85 -14.75 -14.76 6.46
N ASP A 86 -15.46 -13.64 6.56
CA ASP A 86 -15.76 -13.00 7.85
C ASP A 86 -16.86 -13.75 8.62
N THR A 87 -17.72 -14.48 7.91
CA THR A 87 -18.85 -15.25 8.50
C THR A 87 -18.53 -16.72 8.76
N GLY A 88 -17.41 -17.24 8.22
CA GLY A 88 -17.01 -18.63 8.35
C GLY A 88 -16.36 -18.95 9.70
N SER A 89 -16.47 -20.21 10.14
CA SER A 89 -15.78 -20.71 11.33
C SER A 89 -14.26 -20.55 11.18
N HIS A 90 -13.63 -19.97 12.20
CA HIS A 90 -12.21 -19.62 12.29
C HIS A 90 -11.25 -20.64 11.67
N SER A 91 -10.68 -20.35 10.49
CA SER A 91 -9.30 -20.75 10.12
C SER A 91 -8.88 -20.36 8.70
N ASP A 92 -9.79 -20.20 7.74
CA ASP A 92 -9.38 -19.97 6.35
C ASP A 92 -9.38 -18.48 5.99
N GLU A 93 -8.22 -17.82 6.08
CA GLU A 93 -8.05 -16.43 5.62
C GLU A 93 -7.74 -16.33 4.12
N ASN A 94 -7.76 -17.47 3.43
CA ASN A 94 -7.35 -17.61 2.05
C ASN A 94 -8.55 -17.81 1.13
N LEU A 95 -8.39 -17.37 -0.12
CA LEU A 95 -9.30 -17.62 -1.22
C LEU A 95 -8.62 -18.56 -2.19
N ASN A 96 -9.36 -19.57 -2.66
CA ASN A 96 -8.89 -20.39 -3.77
C ASN A 96 -9.29 -19.75 -5.10
N LEU A 97 -8.33 -19.24 -5.84
CA LEU A 97 -8.51 -18.57 -7.12
C LEU A 97 -8.21 -19.52 -8.27
N THR A 98 -9.15 -19.65 -9.19
CA THR A 98 -8.91 -20.21 -10.51
C THR A 98 -8.50 -19.07 -11.44
N ILE A 99 -7.27 -19.11 -11.94
CA ILE A 99 -6.74 -18.10 -12.85
C ILE A 99 -6.33 -18.68 -14.19
N LEU A 100 -6.27 -17.82 -15.21
CA LEU A 100 -5.60 -18.11 -16.48
C LEU A 100 -4.30 -17.30 -16.57
N ARG A 101 -3.17 -18.00 -16.61
CA ARG A 101 -1.83 -17.43 -16.86
C ARG A 101 -1.26 -18.03 -18.13
N GLN A 102 -0.93 -17.17 -19.11
CA GLN A 102 -0.34 -17.60 -20.39
C GLN A 102 -1.12 -18.73 -21.09
N GLY A 103 -2.46 -18.68 -21.05
CA GLY A 103 -3.34 -19.69 -21.66
C GLY A 103 -3.45 -21.01 -20.88
N ARG A 104 -2.88 -21.10 -19.67
CA ARG A 104 -3.00 -22.26 -18.78
C ARG A 104 -3.84 -21.92 -17.56
N GLU A 105 -4.76 -22.82 -17.24
CA GLU A 105 -5.55 -22.73 -16.01
C GLU A 105 -4.72 -23.16 -14.81
N MET A 106 -4.82 -22.41 -13.71
CA MET A 106 -4.09 -22.67 -12.48
C MET A 106 -4.98 -22.38 -11.27
N GLU A 107 -4.83 -23.18 -10.22
CA GLU A 107 -5.45 -22.95 -8.91
C GLU A 107 -4.41 -22.35 -7.97
N LEU A 108 -4.73 -21.23 -7.33
CA LEU A 108 -3.87 -20.52 -6.40
C LEU A 108 -4.61 -20.25 -5.10
N VAL A 109 -3.95 -20.52 -3.98
CA VAL A 109 -4.45 -20.14 -2.65
C VAL A 109 -3.84 -18.79 -2.29
N VAL A 110 -4.65 -17.74 -2.24
CA VAL A 110 -4.21 -16.36 -1.97
C VAL A 110 -4.83 -15.83 -0.70
N GLY A 111 -4.02 -15.25 0.18
CA GLY A 111 -4.49 -14.66 1.43
C GLY A 111 -5.22 -13.34 1.24
N THR A 112 -6.13 -13.02 2.16
CA THR A 112 -6.80 -11.72 2.23
C THR A 112 -6.20 -10.82 3.32
N ASP A 113 -6.17 -9.53 3.03
CA ASP A 113 -5.72 -8.49 3.94
C ASP A 113 -6.92 -7.80 4.61
N LYS A 114 -6.77 -7.42 5.88
CA LYS A 114 -7.77 -6.65 6.62
C LYS A 114 -7.42 -5.17 6.56
N ARG A 115 -8.36 -4.34 6.12
CA ARG A 115 -8.22 -2.88 6.13
C ARG A 115 -9.37 -2.23 6.87
N ASP A 116 -9.06 -1.12 7.53
CA ASP A 116 -10.09 -0.19 7.97
C ASP A 116 -10.33 0.88 6.89
N GLY A 117 -11.38 1.67 7.08
CA GLY A 117 -11.69 2.82 6.23
C GLY A 117 -11.03 4.13 6.68
N ASN A 118 -10.15 4.11 7.69
CA ASN A 118 -9.56 5.33 8.24
C ASN A 118 -8.45 5.89 7.33
N GLY A 119 -7.75 5.00 6.60
CA GLY A 119 -6.62 5.39 5.77
C GLY A 119 -5.45 5.90 6.61
N THR A 120 -5.04 7.15 6.41
CA THR A 120 -3.93 7.74 7.18
C THR A 120 -4.40 8.17 8.55
N THR A 121 -3.82 7.60 9.60
CA THR A 121 -4.14 7.93 11.00
C THR A 121 -3.01 8.65 11.73
N ARG A 122 -1.83 8.75 11.13
CA ARG A 122 -0.68 9.44 11.72
C ARG A 122 0.17 10.09 10.65
N THR A 123 0.57 11.33 10.91
CA THR A 123 1.58 12.02 10.11
C THR A 123 2.57 12.73 11.03
N ILE A 124 3.82 12.86 10.61
CA ILE A 124 4.87 13.57 11.36
C ILE A 124 5.45 14.64 10.45
N ASN A 125 5.53 15.87 10.94
CA ASN A 125 6.36 16.90 10.34
C ASN A 125 7.71 16.93 11.05
N TRP A 126 8.77 16.79 10.26
CA TRP A 126 10.14 16.93 10.70
C TRP A 126 10.92 17.79 9.70
N CYS A 127 11.47 18.92 10.16
CA CYS A 127 12.26 19.83 9.32
C CYS A 127 11.55 20.28 8.01
N GLY A 128 10.21 20.36 8.05
CA GLY A 128 9.36 20.72 6.91
C GLY A 128 9.11 19.61 5.90
N CYS A 129 9.56 18.39 6.19
CA CYS A 129 9.14 17.16 5.53
C CYS A 129 7.97 16.55 6.30
N VAL A 130 6.90 16.17 5.60
CA VAL A 130 5.76 15.43 6.16
C VAL A 130 5.90 13.97 5.77
N VAL A 131 5.94 13.10 6.78
CA VAL A 131 6.03 11.65 6.63
C VAL A 131 4.80 10.94 7.19
N GLN A 132 4.50 9.79 6.61
CA GLN A 132 3.41 8.89 7.00
C GLN A 132 3.73 7.46 6.58
N ASP A 133 2.96 6.49 7.05
CA ASP A 133 3.00 5.14 6.49
C ASP A 133 2.59 5.15 5.00
N PRO A 134 3.11 4.23 4.16
CA PRO A 134 2.72 4.14 2.76
C PRO A 134 1.22 3.85 2.65
N HIS A 135 0.47 4.85 2.17
CA HIS A 135 -0.95 4.70 1.92
C HIS A 135 -1.20 3.81 0.70
N SER A 136 -2.43 3.32 0.56
CA SER A 136 -2.83 2.35 -0.47
C SER A 136 -2.41 2.75 -1.88
N ALA A 137 -2.53 4.03 -2.25
CA ALA A 137 -2.15 4.51 -3.57
C ALA A 137 -0.64 4.39 -3.85
N VAL A 138 0.23 4.55 -2.84
CA VAL A 138 1.68 4.34 -2.99
C VAL A 138 1.99 2.86 -3.10
N ARG A 139 1.34 2.01 -2.29
CA ARG A 139 1.51 0.56 -2.36
C ARG A 139 1.04 -0.01 -3.69
N ALA A 140 0.00 0.55 -4.29
CA ALA A 140 -0.48 0.18 -5.62
C ALA A 140 0.53 0.44 -6.75
N LEU A 141 1.59 1.22 -6.49
CA LEU A 141 2.70 1.40 -7.44
C LEU A 141 3.64 0.19 -7.48
N GLY A 142 3.45 -0.82 -6.60
CA GLY A 142 4.14 -2.10 -6.67
C GLY A 142 5.56 -2.10 -6.12
N PHE A 143 5.91 -1.16 -5.23
CA PHE A 143 7.23 -1.12 -4.62
C PHE A 143 7.20 -0.68 -3.15
N LEU A 144 7.90 -1.42 -2.30
CA LEU A 144 8.27 -1.05 -0.93
C LEU A 144 9.75 -1.42 -0.68
N PRO A 145 10.56 -0.54 -0.08
CA PRO A 145 11.93 -0.88 0.31
C PRO A 145 11.99 -2.02 1.32
N GLU A 146 12.93 -2.95 1.12
CA GLU A 146 13.17 -4.07 2.04
C GLU A 146 13.80 -3.61 3.36
N GLU A 147 14.58 -2.53 3.36
CA GLU A 147 15.29 -2.07 4.57
C GLU A 147 14.39 -1.39 5.60
N GLY A 148 13.17 -1.01 5.19
CA GLY A 148 12.18 -0.34 6.02
C GLY A 148 11.30 0.56 5.16
N HIS A 149 9.99 0.44 5.33
CA HIS A 149 9.05 1.16 4.46
C HIS A 149 7.94 1.89 5.22
N GLY A 150 7.98 1.99 6.55
CA GLY A 150 6.95 2.71 7.32
C GLY A 150 7.09 4.25 7.36
N VAL A 151 8.13 4.82 6.75
CA VAL A 151 8.37 6.28 6.79
C VAL A 151 8.45 6.86 5.38
N TYR A 152 7.30 7.06 4.77
CA TYR A 152 7.18 7.60 3.41
C TYR A 152 7.03 9.13 3.43
N VAL A 153 7.89 9.83 2.68
CA VAL A 153 7.83 11.27 2.48
C VAL A 153 6.71 11.60 1.49
N THR A 154 5.61 12.15 2.02
CA THR A 154 4.44 12.51 1.21
C THR A 154 4.55 13.93 0.65
N ARG A 155 5.19 14.83 1.40
CA ARG A 155 5.27 16.25 1.06
C ARG A 155 6.46 16.92 1.73
N TRP A 156 6.96 17.98 1.12
CA TRP A 156 7.87 18.92 1.77
C TRP A 156 7.32 20.35 1.65
N CYS A 157 7.78 21.24 2.52
CA CYS A 157 7.43 22.65 2.48
C CYS A 157 8.56 23.48 1.85
N HIS A 158 8.22 24.41 0.95
CA HIS A 158 9.22 25.32 0.37
C HIS A 158 9.88 26.19 1.45
N GLY A 159 11.19 26.43 1.29
CA GLY A 159 12.01 27.17 2.25
C GLY A 159 12.38 26.37 3.52
N SER A 160 11.88 25.15 3.70
CA SER A 160 12.27 24.29 4.81
C SER A 160 13.68 23.70 4.66
N PRO A 161 14.30 23.21 5.75
CA PRO A 161 15.50 22.41 5.64
C PRO A 161 15.32 21.21 4.70
N ALA A 162 14.19 20.50 4.75
CA ALA A 162 13.91 19.40 3.82
C ALA A 162 14.04 19.84 2.35
N HIS A 163 13.46 21.00 1.99
CA HIS A 163 13.58 21.56 0.64
C HIS A 163 15.03 21.92 0.27
N ARG A 164 15.75 22.56 1.21
CA ARG A 164 17.13 23.02 1.01
C ARG A 164 18.12 21.88 0.83
N TYR A 165 17.93 20.77 1.55
CA TYR A 165 18.84 19.63 1.57
C TYR A 165 18.40 18.46 0.68
N GLY A 166 17.33 18.64 -0.12
CA GLY A 166 16.93 17.66 -1.12
C GLY A 166 16.10 16.47 -0.61
N LEU A 167 15.48 16.59 0.57
CA LEU A 167 14.54 15.59 1.10
C LEU A 167 13.15 15.87 0.51
N TYR A 168 12.88 15.26 -0.64
CA TYR A 168 11.63 15.43 -1.41
C TYR A 168 10.67 14.26 -1.24
N ALA A 169 9.44 14.42 -1.76
CA ALA A 169 8.46 13.34 -1.78
C ALA A 169 8.88 12.18 -2.69
N LEU A 170 8.13 11.08 -2.61
CA LEU A 170 8.37 9.83 -3.34
C LEU A 170 9.59 9.05 -2.84
N GLN A 171 9.95 9.25 -1.58
CA GLN A 171 11.10 8.61 -0.94
C GLN A 171 10.69 8.03 0.41
N TRP A 172 11.33 6.94 0.83
CA TRP A 172 11.26 6.45 2.20
C TRP A 172 12.50 6.87 2.96
N ILE A 173 12.33 7.28 4.21
CA ILE A 173 13.43 7.44 5.16
C ILE A 173 13.66 6.09 5.81
N VAL A 174 14.78 5.45 5.51
CA VAL A 174 15.10 4.11 6.02
C VAL A 174 16.06 4.17 7.20
N GLU A 175 16.87 5.23 7.30
CA GLU A 175 17.75 5.45 8.45
C GLU A 175 17.95 6.94 8.77
N VAL A 176 18.11 7.23 10.07
CA VAL A 176 18.48 8.54 10.62
C VAL A 176 19.71 8.36 11.53
N ASN A 177 20.82 9.02 11.21
CA ASN A 177 22.12 8.88 11.89
C ASN A 177 22.58 7.41 12.08
N GLY A 178 22.28 6.54 11.10
CA GLY A 178 22.59 5.11 11.15
C GLY A 178 21.63 4.26 11.99
N LYS A 179 20.62 4.87 12.64
CA LYS A 179 19.51 4.15 13.28
C LYS A 179 18.45 3.83 12.23
N LYS A 180 18.05 2.57 12.12
CA LYS A 180 16.97 2.15 11.22
C LYS A 180 15.63 2.74 11.65
N THR A 181 14.80 3.12 10.68
CA THR A 181 13.47 3.68 10.90
C THR A 181 12.42 2.84 10.17
N PRO A 182 12.14 1.61 10.65
CA PRO A 182 11.20 0.70 9.99
C PRO A 182 9.75 1.22 10.02
N ASP A 183 9.41 2.06 11.00
CA ASP A 183 8.09 2.63 11.21
C ASP A 183 8.15 4.07 11.74
N LEU A 184 6.98 4.73 11.80
CA LEU A 184 6.84 6.09 12.30
C LEU A 184 7.19 6.24 13.80
N ASN A 185 7.15 5.18 14.62
CA ASN A 185 7.54 5.26 16.04
C ASN A 185 9.06 5.35 16.15
N ALA A 186 9.78 4.44 15.50
CA ALA A 186 11.24 4.45 15.44
C ALA A 186 11.77 5.77 14.86
N PHE A 187 11.10 6.30 13.82
CA PHE A 187 11.42 7.63 13.28
C PHE A 187 11.15 8.76 14.28
N ALA A 188 10.00 8.76 14.96
CA ALA A 188 9.70 9.77 15.98
C ALA A 188 10.72 9.75 17.12
N ASP A 189 11.15 8.57 17.56
CA ASP A 189 12.12 8.46 18.65
C ASP A 189 13.52 8.88 18.20
N ALA A 190 13.95 8.49 17.00
CA ALA A 190 15.21 8.96 16.42
C ALA A 190 15.27 10.49 16.25
N THR A 191 14.14 11.14 15.91
CA THR A 191 14.10 12.59 15.70
C THR A 191 14.01 13.40 17.00
N LYS A 192 13.47 12.84 18.09
CA LYS A 192 13.44 13.50 19.42
C LYS A 192 14.83 13.71 20.02
N GLU A 193 15.76 12.81 19.71
CA GLU A 193 17.15 12.87 20.18
C GLU A 193 17.97 13.96 19.48
N LEU A 194 17.47 14.53 18.38
CA LEU A 194 18.19 15.51 17.57
C LEU A 194 18.08 16.91 18.19
N GLU A 195 19.22 17.59 18.26
CA GLU A 195 19.31 18.94 18.80
C GLU A 195 19.23 20.02 17.71
N HIS A 196 18.82 21.23 18.09
CA HIS A 196 18.75 22.35 17.16
C HIS A 196 20.13 22.64 16.54
N GLY A 197 20.16 22.82 15.22
CA GLY A 197 21.38 23.11 14.49
C GLY A 197 22.27 21.90 14.20
N GLN A 198 21.92 20.71 14.72
CA GLN A 198 22.65 19.47 14.46
C GLN A 198 22.54 19.07 12.98
N PHE A 199 23.64 18.60 12.40
CA PHE A 199 23.63 17.92 11.10
C PHE A 199 23.26 16.45 11.28
N VAL A 200 22.32 16.00 10.45
CA VAL A 200 21.68 14.69 10.52
C VAL A 200 21.93 13.97 9.21
N ARG A 201 22.53 12.78 9.26
CA ARG A 201 22.70 11.92 8.08
C ARG A 201 21.45 11.08 7.89
N ILE A 202 20.83 11.17 6.72
CA ILE A 202 19.60 10.47 6.38
C ILE A 202 19.91 9.52 5.23
N ARG A 203 19.53 8.24 5.37
CA ARG A 203 19.48 7.32 4.22
C ARG A 203 18.04 7.25 3.74
N THR A 204 17.84 7.47 2.45
CA THR A 204 16.54 7.35 1.80
C THR A 204 16.58 6.32 0.67
N VAL A 205 15.41 5.80 0.30
CA VAL A 205 15.22 5.00 -0.91
C VAL A 205 14.12 5.68 -1.71
N HIS A 206 14.35 5.99 -2.99
CA HIS A 206 13.33 6.57 -3.87
C HIS A 206 12.37 5.48 -4.39
N LEU A 207 11.17 5.86 -4.84
CA LEU A 207 10.17 5.01 -5.49
C LEU A 207 10.66 4.13 -6.64
N ASN A 208 11.81 4.45 -7.23
CA ASN A 208 12.43 3.65 -8.29
C ASN A 208 13.51 2.69 -7.74
N GLY A 209 13.55 2.47 -6.42
CA GLY A 209 14.51 1.61 -5.74
C GLY A 209 15.91 2.21 -5.55
N LYS A 210 16.17 3.45 -5.98
CA LYS A 210 17.51 4.04 -5.87
C LYS A 210 17.76 4.53 -4.44
N PRO A 211 18.78 4.02 -3.73
CA PRO A 211 19.16 4.54 -2.43
C PRO A 211 19.93 5.86 -2.57
N GLN A 212 19.76 6.74 -1.59
CA GLN A 212 20.48 8.01 -1.51
C GLN A 212 20.85 8.30 -0.05
N VAL A 213 21.97 8.98 0.15
CA VAL A 213 22.36 9.52 1.46
C VAL A 213 22.36 11.04 1.37
N LEU A 214 21.67 11.67 2.32
CA LEU A 214 21.53 13.11 2.45
C LEU A 214 22.05 13.56 3.81
N THR A 215 22.44 14.83 3.90
CA THR A 215 22.69 15.48 5.19
C THR A 215 21.74 16.66 5.32
N LEU A 216 21.05 16.75 6.46
CA LEU A 216 20.08 17.80 6.77
C LEU A 216 20.47 18.49 8.07
N LYS A 217 20.35 19.82 8.12
CA LYS A 217 20.53 20.58 9.37
C LYS A 217 19.18 20.77 10.07
N GLN A 218 19.05 20.26 11.29
CA GLN A 218 17.85 20.37 12.11
C GLN A 218 17.55 21.84 12.46
N ASP A 219 16.32 22.29 12.22
CA ASP A 219 15.86 23.62 12.58
C ASP A 219 14.59 23.56 13.43
N LEU A 220 14.74 23.56 14.75
CA LEU A 220 13.63 23.57 15.70
C LEU A 220 13.02 24.97 15.92
N HIS A 221 13.64 26.03 15.40
CA HIS A 221 13.14 27.40 15.56
C HIS A 221 11.95 27.65 14.65
N TYR A 222 12.12 27.41 13.34
CA TYR A 222 11.05 27.57 12.36
C TYR A 222 10.29 26.27 12.08
N TRP A 223 10.93 25.11 12.30
CA TRP A 223 10.39 23.79 11.96
C TRP A 223 10.41 22.82 13.15
N PRO A 224 9.66 23.12 14.24
CA PRO A 224 9.54 22.18 15.35
C PRO A 224 8.99 20.84 14.85
N THR A 225 9.43 19.77 15.48
CA THR A 225 8.97 18.41 15.14
C THR A 225 7.65 18.17 15.85
N TRP A 226 6.62 17.84 15.08
CA TRP A 226 5.28 17.58 15.60
C TRP A 226 4.63 16.44 14.81
N GLU A 227 3.64 15.81 15.44
CA GLU A 227 2.81 14.80 14.80
C GLU A 227 1.34 15.18 14.86
N LEU A 228 0.58 14.70 13.89
CA LEU A 228 -0.87 14.64 13.93
C LEU A 228 -1.27 13.18 14.11
N ARG A 229 -2.14 12.92 15.09
CA ARG A 229 -2.75 11.61 15.30
C ARG A 229 -4.26 11.72 15.16
N PHE A 230 -4.83 10.84 14.36
CA PHE A 230 -6.27 10.66 14.23
C PHE A 230 -6.74 9.72 15.33
N ASP A 231 -7.76 10.15 16.05
CA ASP A 231 -8.48 9.34 17.02
C ASP A 231 -9.75 8.80 16.35
N PRO A 232 -9.82 7.48 16.03
CA PRO A 232 -10.94 6.90 15.33
C PRO A 232 -12.22 6.81 16.17
N GLU A 233 -12.13 6.97 17.51
CA GLU A 233 -13.30 6.95 18.39
C GLU A 233 -14.00 8.32 18.38
N THR A 234 -13.22 9.39 18.43
CA THR A 234 -13.74 10.77 18.43
C THR A 234 -13.83 11.39 17.03
N ALA A 235 -13.22 10.76 16.03
CA ALA A 235 -13.02 11.30 14.68
C ALA A 235 -12.29 12.66 14.66
N LEU A 236 -11.43 12.91 15.65
CA LEU A 236 -10.67 14.14 15.78
C LEU A 236 -9.19 13.93 15.53
N TRP A 237 -8.55 14.95 14.95
CA TRP A 237 -7.10 15.02 14.84
C TRP A 237 -6.52 15.78 16.04
N ARG A 238 -5.48 15.22 16.65
CA ARG A 238 -4.73 15.86 17.73
C ARG A 238 -3.31 16.13 17.28
N ARG A 239 -2.84 17.34 17.56
CA ARG A 239 -1.45 17.75 17.30
C ARG A 239 -0.63 17.60 18.56
N ASN A 240 0.47 16.87 18.48
CA ASN A 240 1.43 16.72 19.57
C ASN A 240 2.79 17.27 19.12
N ILE A 241 3.43 18.07 19.97
CA ILE A 241 4.81 18.48 19.74
C ILE A 241 5.74 17.37 20.22
N LEU A 242 6.59 16.86 19.34
CA LEU A 242 7.58 15.84 19.66
C LEU A 242 8.90 16.46 20.13
N LYS A 243 9.33 17.54 19.47
CA LYS A 243 10.54 18.30 19.82
C LYS A 243 10.40 19.75 19.36
N ALA A 244 10.67 20.68 20.26
CA ALA A 244 10.75 22.11 19.98
C ALA A 244 11.93 22.71 20.74
N LEU A 245 12.30 23.95 20.40
CA LEU A 245 13.19 24.73 21.26
C LEU A 245 12.55 24.93 22.63
N LYS A 246 13.38 24.83 23.68
CA LYS A 246 12.98 25.22 25.03
C LYS A 246 12.89 26.74 25.14
#